data_AF-A0A7S3NFD0-F1
#
_entry.id   AF-A0A7S3NFD0-F1
#
_cell.length_a   1.000
_cell.length_b   1.000
_cell.length_c   1.000
_cell.angle_alpha   90.00
_cell.angle_beta   90.00
_cell.angle_gamma   90.00
#
_symmetry.space_group_name_H-M   'P 1'
#
loop_
_entity.id
_entity.type
_entity.pdbx_description
1 polymer ?
#
loop_
_entity_poly.entity_id
_entity_poly.type
_entity_poly.pdbx_seq_one_letter_code
_entity_poly.pdbx_strand_id
1 'polypeptide(L)'
;MSKYDFSGKATALLDVLLSFGNKTVVEGKAKSASRARSASQSRSQFIGVSKNGDKWQALITVNKRKTYIGSYSCEQHAAVAFDFYSIVLHYFTATTNFSYAKQDVIDMIANFKNNGDELRPEELHF
;
A
#
# COMPACT_ATOMS: atom_id res chain seq x y z
N MET A 1 -13.54 10.10 6.53
CA MET A 1 -12.24 10.60 6.03
C MET A 1 -11.14 10.43 7.06
N SER A 2 -10.03 9.81 6.68
CA SER A 2 -8.76 9.89 7.43
C SER A 2 -8.40 11.37 7.66
N LYS A 3 -7.86 11.72 8.84
CA LYS A 3 -7.35 13.08 9.14
C LYS A 3 -6.11 13.46 8.32
N TYR A 4 -5.62 12.56 7.46
CA TYR A 4 -4.37 12.69 6.73
C TYR A 4 -4.64 12.84 5.23
N ASP A 5 -4.06 13.87 4.63
CA ASP A 5 -4.25 14.21 3.22
C ASP A 5 -3.47 13.27 2.30
N PHE A 6 -4.08 12.12 2.00
CA PHE A 6 -3.54 11.17 1.04
C PHE A 6 -3.71 11.65 -0.40
N SER A 7 -4.76 12.44 -0.70
CA SER A 7 -5.02 12.91 -2.07
C SER A 7 -3.99 13.93 -2.53
N GLY A 8 -3.68 14.93 -1.70
CA GLY A 8 -2.63 15.91 -1.98
C GLY A 8 -1.25 15.24 -2.11
N LYS A 9 -0.95 14.26 -1.26
CA LYS A 9 0.31 13.50 -1.34
C LYS A 9 0.40 12.61 -2.58
N ALA A 10 -0.69 11.95 -2.97
CA ALA A 10 -0.73 11.16 -4.21
C ALA A 10 -0.53 12.05 -5.44
N THR A 11 -1.08 13.27 -5.42
CA THR A 11 -0.85 14.28 -6.47
C THR A 11 0.62 14.67 -6.55
N ALA A 12 1.22 15.05 -5.42
CA ALA A 12 2.64 15.41 -5.36
C ALA A 12 3.56 14.25 -5.78
N LEU A 13 3.20 13.01 -5.43
CA LEU A 13 3.92 11.83 -5.89
C LEU A 13 3.81 11.66 -7.42
N LEU A 14 2.63 11.86 -8.00
CA LEU A 14 2.45 11.78 -9.46
C LEU A 14 3.34 12.80 -10.18
N ASP A 15 3.38 14.05 -9.72
CA ASP A 15 4.24 15.10 -10.29
C ASP A 15 5.71 14.70 -10.24
N VAL A 16 6.15 14.17 -9.09
CA VAL A 16 7.49 13.61 -8.91
C VAL A 16 7.74 12.51 -9.93
N LEU A 17 6.88 11.50 -10.03
CA LEU A 17 7.06 10.39 -10.97
C LEU A 17 7.13 10.86 -12.42
N LEU A 18 6.31 11.82 -12.83
CA LEU A 18 6.30 12.37 -14.19
C LEU A 18 7.56 13.21 -14.48
N SER A 19 8.20 13.78 -13.47
CA SER A 19 9.43 14.58 -13.63
C SER A 19 10.72 13.74 -13.83
N PHE A 20 10.69 12.44 -13.50
CA PHE A 20 11.84 11.53 -13.65
C PHE A 20 11.66 10.56 -14.84
N GLY A 21 12.77 10.13 -15.45
CA GLY A 21 12.78 9.08 -16.49
C GLY A 21 12.31 7.71 -15.98
N ASN A 22 12.29 6.70 -16.86
CA ASN A 22 11.85 5.33 -16.51
C ASN A 22 12.89 4.60 -15.67
N LYS A 23 12.88 4.81 -14.35
CA LYS A 23 13.56 3.96 -13.37
C LYS A 23 12.53 3.32 -12.44
N THR A 24 12.84 2.11 -11.97
CA THR A 24 12.09 1.43 -10.90
C THR A 24 12.01 2.34 -9.67
N VAL A 25 10.81 2.52 -9.13
CA VAL A 25 10.53 3.50 -8.05
C VAL A 25 10.72 2.87 -6.68
N VAL A 26 10.36 1.59 -6.53
CA VAL A 26 10.40 0.90 -5.23
C VAL A 26 10.85 -0.55 -5.42
N GLU A 27 12.01 -0.90 -4.87
CA GLU A 27 12.42 -2.29 -4.70
C GLU A 27 11.69 -2.85 -3.49
N GLY A 28 10.79 -3.82 -3.71
CA GLY A 28 10.03 -4.44 -2.64
C GLY A 28 10.96 -5.05 -1.60
N LYS A 29 10.93 -4.55 -0.36
CA LYS A 29 11.57 -5.22 0.77
C LYS A 29 10.62 -6.28 1.27
N ALA A 30 10.58 -7.43 0.59
CA ALA A 30 10.00 -8.63 1.16
C ALA A 30 10.55 -8.80 2.58
N LYS A 31 9.67 -9.06 3.56
CA LYS A 31 10.12 -9.46 4.90
C LYS A 31 11.16 -10.56 4.71
N SER A 32 12.39 -10.30 5.12
CA SER A 32 13.39 -11.36 5.22
C SER A 32 12.78 -12.49 6.05
N ALA A 33 12.84 -13.71 5.51
CA ALA A 33 12.30 -14.93 6.13
C ALA A 33 12.91 -15.23 7.52
N SER A 34 13.79 -14.37 8.05
CA SER A 34 14.55 -14.53 9.30
C SER A 34 13.74 -14.29 10.58
N ARG A 35 12.42 -14.12 10.49
CA ARG A 35 11.53 -14.22 11.67
C ARG A 35 10.38 -15.16 11.39
N ALA A 36 10.70 -16.41 11.03
CA ALA A 36 9.82 -17.54 11.30
C ALA A 36 9.64 -17.66 12.83
N ARG A 37 8.75 -16.82 13.38
CA ARG A 37 8.30 -16.93 14.77
C ARG A 37 7.16 -17.95 14.77
N SER A 38 7.46 -19.07 15.42
CA SER A 38 6.58 -20.15 15.89
C SER A 38 5.10 -20.02 15.56
N ALA A 39 4.61 -21.10 14.92
CA ALA A 39 3.27 -21.40 14.46
C ALA A 39 2.17 -21.33 15.55
N SER A 40 1.92 -20.15 16.10
CA SER A 40 0.75 -19.85 16.91
C SER A 40 -0.11 -18.82 16.17
N GLN A 41 -1.12 -19.34 15.46
CA GLN A 41 -2.35 -18.68 15.01
C GLN A 41 -2.26 -17.25 14.41
N SER A 42 -2.62 -17.17 13.12
CA SER A 42 -3.50 -16.10 12.59
C SER A 42 -2.94 -14.67 12.50
N ARG A 43 -1.69 -14.46 12.08
CA ARG A 43 -1.26 -13.13 11.59
C ARG A 43 -0.90 -13.20 10.12
N SER A 44 -1.28 -12.15 9.39
CA SER A 44 -0.95 -12.02 7.96
C SER A 44 0.55 -12.13 7.74
N GLN A 45 0.92 -12.70 6.60
CA GLN A 45 2.31 -12.67 6.13
C GLN A 45 2.74 -11.24 5.77
N PHE A 46 1.80 -10.42 5.31
CA PHE A 46 2.05 -9.06 4.83
C PHE A 46 2.10 -8.03 5.97
N ILE A 47 2.92 -7.01 5.76
CA ILE A 47 3.05 -5.84 6.63
C ILE A 47 1.73 -5.04 6.56
N GLY A 48 1.25 -4.60 7.72
CA GLY A 48 0.05 -3.77 7.81
C GLY A 48 -1.26 -4.50 7.59
N VAL A 49 -1.25 -5.81 7.35
CA VAL A 49 -2.45 -6.60 7.09
C VAL A 49 -2.86 -7.40 8.33
N SER A 50 -4.16 -7.42 8.63
CA SER A 50 -4.73 -8.20 9.73
C SER A 50 -6.03 -8.87 9.32
N LYS A 51 -6.26 -10.11 9.77
CA LYS A 51 -7.54 -10.79 9.58
C LYS A 51 -8.54 -10.34 10.65
N ASN A 52 -9.77 -10.02 10.25
CA ASN A 52 -10.87 -9.69 11.15
C ASN A 52 -12.17 -10.35 10.63
N GLY A 53 -12.58 -11.45 11.26
CA GLY A 53 -13.63 -12.33 10.72
C GLY A 53 -13.23 -12.87 9.34
N ASP A 54 -14.10 -12.64 8.35
CA ASP A 54 -13.91 -13.08 6.97
C ASP A 54 -13.25 -12.02 6.07
N LYS A 55 -12.83 -10.88 6.63
CA LYS A 55 -12.22 -9.78 5.89
C LYS A 55 -10.76 -9.57 6.26
N TRP A 56 -10.00 -9.09 5.30
CA TRP A 56 -8.60 -8.69 5.46
C TRP A 56 -8.51 -7.18 5.53
N GLN A 57 -7.98 -6.67 6.63
CA GLN A 57 -7.89 -5.24 6.89
C GLN A 57 -6.49 -4.73 6.58
N ALA A 58 -6.41 -3.57 5.91
CA ALA A 58 -5.18 -2.82 5.73
C ALA A 58 -5.09 -1.70 6.78
N LEU A 59 -3.97 -1.63 7.49
CA LEU A 59 -3.68 -0.63 8.51
C LEU A 59 -2.30 -0.03 8.29
N ILE A 60 -2.22 1.30 8.34
CA ILE A 60 -0.97 2.03 8.24
C ILE A 60 -0.70 2.86 9.49
N THR A 61 0.56 3.05 9.87
CA THR A 61 0.91 3.87 11.03
C THR A 61 1.29 5.26 10.57
N VAL A 62 0.51 6.26 10.97
CA VAL A 62 0.75 7.68 10.68
C VAL A 62 0.83 8.43 11.99
N ASN A 63 1.87 9.25 12.20
CA ASN A 63 2.08 10.01 13.44
C ASN A 63 1.95 9.14 14.71
N LYS A 64 2.59 7.96 14.69
CA LYS A 64 2.56 6.95 15.77
C LYS A 64 1.18 6.35 16.08
N ARG A 65 0.18 6.59 15.24
CA ARG A 65 -1.18 6.05 15.38
C ARG A 65 -1.52 5.13 14.23
N LYS A 66 -2.16 4.00 14.53
CA LYS A 66 -2.70 3.11 13.50
C LYS A 66 -3.94 3.76 12.88
N THR A 67 -3.91 3.89 11.57
CA THR A 67 -5.01 4.36 10.73
C THR A 67 -5.51 3.19 9.91
N TYR A 68 -6.80 2.91 10.02
CA TYR A 68 -7.47 1.94 9.17
C TYR A 68 -7.62 2.51 7.76
N ILE A 69 -7.21 1.72 6.76
CA ILE A 69 -7.30 2.08 5.34
C ILE A 69 -8.59 1.53 4.76
N GLY A 70 -8.81 0.22 4.90
CA GLY A 70 -9.89 -0.50 4.24
C GLY A 70 -9.95 -1.96 4.64
N SER A 71 -11.03 -2.62 4.21
CA SER A 71 -11.25 -4.06 4.39
C SER A 71 -11.53 -4.69 3.03
N TYR A 72 -10.86 -5.80 2.77
CA TYR A 72 -10.83 -6.47 1.48
C TYR A 72 -11.22 -7.94 1.64
N SER A 73 -11.72 -8.56 0.58
CA SER A 73 -12.00 -10.00 0.52
C SER A 73 -10.71 -10.82 0.44
N CYS A 74 -9.67 -10.28 -0.19
CA CYS A 74 -8.39 -10.95 -0.42
C CYS A 74 -7.29 -10.35 0.44
N GLU A 75 -6.42 -11.20 0.98
CA GLU A 75 -5.26 -10.78 1.77
C GLU A 75 -4.29 -9.93 0.92
N GLN A 76 -4.10 -10.33 -0.33
CA GLN A 76 -3.25 -9.67 -1.31
C GLN A 76 -3.76 -8.25 -1.63
N HIS A 77 -5.08 -8.06 -1.80
CA HIS A 77 -5.64 -6.73 -2.02
C HIS A 77 -5.43 -5.81 -0.81
N ALA A 78 -5.55 -6.34 0.42
CA ALA A 78 -5.21 -5.57 1.61
C ALA A 78 -3.72 -5.19 1.66
N ALA A 79 -2.83 -6.08 1.20
CA ALA A 79 -1.40 -5.81 1.11
C ALA A 79 -1.06 -4.76 0.05
N VAL A 80 -1.68 -4.82 -1.13
CA VAL A 80 -1.56 -3.80 -2.19
C VAL A 80 -2.06 -2.44 -1.69
N ALA A 81 -3.18 -2.42 -0.96
CA ALA A 81 -3.65 -1.19 -0.33
C ALA A 81 -2.63 -0.65 0.67
N PHE A 82 -2.10 -1.48 1.58
CA PHE A 82 -1.04 -1.02 2.48
C PHE A 82 0.15 -0.41 1.73
N ASP A 83 0.61 -1.09 0.68
CA ASP A 83 1.76 -0.66 -0.11
C ASP A 83 1.53 0.68 -0.79
N PHE A 84 0.38 0.87 -1.45
CA PHE A 84 0.03 2.14 -2.08
C PHE A 84 0.08 3.30 -1.07
N TYR A 85 -0.57 3.16 0.08
CA TYR A 85 -0.58 4.23 1.08
C TYR A 85 0.83 4.43 1.70
N SER A 86 1.64 3.38 1.84
CA SER A 86 3.04 3.49 2.26
C SER A 86 3.88 4.28 1.25
N ILE A 87 3.69 4.02 -0.05
CA ILE A 87 4.33 4.73 -1.16
C ILE A 87 3.91 6.21 -1.17
N VAL A 88 2.61 6.50 -1.05
CA VAL A 88 2.10 7.89 -0.98
C VAL A 88 2.68 8.66 0.21
N LEU A 89 2.95 7.99 1.34
CA LEU A 89 3.52 8.63 2.52
C LEU A 89 5.04 8.83 2.45
N HIS A 90 5.75 7.85 1.92
CA HIS A 90 7.20 7.70 2.11
C HIS A 90 8.01 7.71 0.81
N TYR A 91 7.33 7.79 -0.34
CA TYR A 91 7.93 7.90 -1.66
C TYR A 91 8.94 6.76 -1.86
N PHE A 92 10.17 7.06 -2.26
CA PHE A 92 11.25 6.09 -2.53
C PHE A 92 11.75 5.33 -1.28
N THR A 93 11.36 5.76 -0.08
CA THR A 93 11.74 5.12 1.18
C THR A 93 10.64 4.21 1.75
N ALA A 94 9.54 4.06 1.01
CA ALA A 94 8.41 3.25 1.43
C ALA A 94 8.83 1.81 1.68
N THR A 95 8.26 1.25 2.75
CA THR A 95 8.32 -0.20 3.00
C THR A 95 7.08 -0.81 2.37
N THR A 96 7.27 -1.72 1.42
CA THR A 96 6.20 -2.40 0.68
C THR A 96 6.33 -3.92 0.80
N ASN A 97 5.22 -4.61 0.59
CA ASN A 97 5.10 -6.04 0.49
C ASN A 97 5.49 -6.56 -0.90
N PHE A 98 5.20 -5.78 -1.94
CA PHE A 98 5.51 -6.09 -3.34
C PHE A 98 6.46 -5.07 -3.96
N SER A 99 7.03 -5.44 -5.11
CA SER A 99 7.81 -4.53 -5.95
C SER A 99 6.90 -3.84 -6.95
N TYR A 100 7.19 -2.57 -7.25
CA TYR A 100 6.39 -1.78 -8.17
C TYR A 100 7.27 -1.06 -9.19
N ALA A 101 6.93 -1.22 -10.46
CA ALA A 101 7.41 -0.36 -11.51
C ALA A 101 6.76 1.03 -11.38
N LYS A 102 7.38 2.01 -12.05
CA LYS A 102 6.84 3.37 -12.12
C LYS A 102 5.39 3.39 -12.61
N GLN A 103 5.10 2.58 -13.63
CA GLN A 103 3.78 2.55 -14.24
C GLN A 103 2.72 2.00 -13.28
N ASP A 104 3.03 0.93 -12.54
CA ASP A 104 2.12 0.37 -11.54
C ASP A 104 1.68 1.42 -10.50
N VAL A 105 2.63 2.24 -10.03
CA VAL A 105 2.33 3.31 -9.06
C VAL A 105 1.47 4.41 -9.70
N ILE A 106 1.73 4.76 -10.97
CA ILE A 106 0.90 5.73 -11.71
C ILE A 106 -0.53 5.21 -11.86
N ASP A 107 -0.70 3.93 -12.24
CA ASP A 107 -2.00 3.31 -12.44
C ASP A 107 -2.77 3.20 -11.11
N MET A 108 -2.09 2.90 -10.00
CA MET A 108 -2.68 2.98 -8.67
C MET A 108 -3.17 4.39 -8.33
N ILE A 109 -2.37 5.44 -8.58
CA ILE A 109 -2.77 6.82 -8.31
C ILE A 109 -3.97 7.21 -9.17
N ALA A 110 -4.00 6.81 -10.44
CA ALA A 110 -5.11 7.05 -11.34
C ALA A 110 -6.39 6.35 -10.84
N ASN A 111 -6.30 5.06 -10.48
CA ASN A 111 -7.41 4.31 -9.90
C ASN A 111 -7.94 4.99 -8.63
N PHE A 112 -7.05 5.36 -7.70
CA PHE A 112 -7.39 6.04 -6.45
C PHE A 112 -8.16 7.34 -6.70
N LYS A 113 -7.69 8.18 -7.62
CA LYS A 113 -8.35 9.46 -7.96
C LYS A 113 -9.69 9.26 -8.63
N ASN A 114 -9.79 8.33 -9.57
CA ASN A 114 -11.02 8.03 -10.31
C ASN A 114 -12.12 7.47 -9.39
N ASN A 115 -11.73 6.88 -8.26
CA ASN A 115 -12.62 6.28 -7.27
C ASN A 115 -12.87 7.20 -6.05
N GLY A 116 -12.66 8.52 -6.18
CA GLY A 116 -12.99 9.47 -5.12
C GLY A 116 -12.05 9.40 -3.92
N ASP A 117 -10.74 9.25 -4.20
CA ASP A 117 -9.68 9.09 -3.20
C ASP A 117 -9.79 7.78 -2.37
N GLU A 118 -10.21 6.71 -3.06
CA GLU A 118 -10.26 5.35 -2.53
C GLU A 118 -9.60 4.37 -3.51
N LEU A 119 -8.56 3.67 -3.07
CA LEU A 119 -7.91 2.66 -3.92
C LEU A 119 -8.78 1.41 -3.99
N ARG A 120 -8.97 0.88 -5.21
CA ARG A 120 -9.63 -0.40 -5.47
C ARG A 120 -8.66 -1.40 -6.09
N PRO A 121 -7.90 -2.14 -5.26
CA PRO A 121 -6.89 -3.08 -5.74
C PRO A 121 -7.42 -4.17 -6.68
N GLU A 122 -8.69 -4.54 -6.52
CA GLU A 122 -9.38 -5.53 -7.37
C GLU A 122 -9.60 -5.07 -8.81
N GLU A 123 -9.49 -3.77 -9.09
CA GLU A 123 -9.60 -3.18 -10.43
C GLU A 123 -8.23 -2.97 -11.10
N LEU A 124 -7.12 -3.30 -10.41
CA LEU A 124 -5.78 -3.13 -10.92
C LEU A 124 -5.29 -4.40 -11.64
N HIS A 125 -4.71 -4.21 -12.82
CA HIS A 125 -4.09 -5.28 -13.60
C HIS A 125 -2.57 -5.23 -13.37
N PHE A 126 -2.07 -6.16 -12.55
CA PHE A 126 -0.64 -6.35 -12.29
C PHE A 126 -0.08 -7.54 -13.08
#